data_AF-K3W165-F1
#
_entry.id   AF-K3W165-F1
#
_cell.length_a   1.000
_cell.length_b   1.000
_cell.length_c   1.000
_cell.angle_alpha   90.00
_cell.angle_beta   90.00
_cell.angle_gamma   90.00
#
_symmetry.space_group_name_H-M   'P 1'
#
loop_
_entity.id
_entity.type
_entity.pdbx_description
1 polymer ?
#
loop_
_entity_poly.entity_id
_entity_poly.type
_entity_poly.pdbx_seq_one_letter_code
_entity_poly.pdbx_strand_id
1 'polypeptide(L)'
;METINLLCDGFAFAIPESTAKRESPVLSKAIENLPEAEMRVIPVTEFDLDAVNCFVEFLNTGQYEVNQSLFPSVAEAGIGKHPQTVPFTRDFLIRHVTMSKLGQHFQVHKLSEHARDQIEMILRRQWSDGAFLGATNIALTHTNDHELHKLLWSQARSHLHSLTATSEFDPATFLRSFHSRLRTRTEPEPEPVSASSIAVDSVEVAKLRERISLLEKQVSDTCIERDEHQKRASNLCVERDELEFKFSELSSKRDDSRHLEETTQRFKSQISILQQQVSELSKERDGLCTSIEAESRSRREAENDTKEAQEQTRHALSSTQTALARFEQATKRLAEANERYNASEADHTAKAQIAHTKLSEAEKSLSTSETELRITSSERNLLRQRWKDEKVKSSGLAKEIDELKLVIDLERSVKDTVPTTVRDELKRALEAEQAEVKRLNTELEKSQKSINDMSTFYATTTMPQAERDSLHKSLKAEKNKVVNLSRERDQAKAERDQALSDKHAAVMQQHNEAQERLRATGKIQGLVGCLQENQNCRRCSWGFGIWVEDDGRKLLVRCDRCRTRHWQD
;
A
#
# COMPACT_ATOMS: atom_id res chain seq x y z
N MET A 1 -24.81 40.75 -19.65
CA MET A 1 -24.22 41.57 -20.73
C MET A 1 -25.12 41.38 -21.93
N GLU A 2 -25.63 42.47 -22.50
CA GLU A 2 -26.48 42.39 -23.69
C GLU A 2 -25.63 42.02 -24.91
N THR A 3 -26.09 41.03 -25.66
CA THR A 3 -25.42 40.48 -26.85
C THR A 3 -26.26 40.76 -28.10
N ILE A 4 -25.59 41.05 -29.20
CA ILE A 4 -26.18 41.19 -30.54
C ILE A 4 -25.61 40.10 -31.45
N ASN A 5 -26.44 39.53 -32.32
CA ASN A 5 -26.02 38.47 -33.22
C ASN A 5 -25.91 38.99 -34.66
N LEU A 6 -24.76 38.81 -35.30
CA LEU A 6 -24.65 38.99 -36.75
C LEU A 6 -25.04 37.67 -37.44
N LEU A 7 -25.99 37.69 -38.36
CA LEU A 7 -26.46 36.51 -39.08
C LEU A 7 -25.92 36.50 -40.51
N CYS A 8 -25.06 35.52 -40.82
CA CYS A 8 -24.47 35.33 -42.16
C CYS A 8 -24.64 33.89 -42.59
N ASP A 9 -25.20 33.63 -43.78
CA ASP A 9 -25.39 32.28 -44.35
C ASP A 9 -26.00 31.23 -43.38
N GLY A 10 -26.89 31.66 -42.48
CA GLY A 10 -27.54 30.78 -41.49
C GLY A 10 -26.74 30.55 -40.21
N PHE A 11 -25.66 31.30 -40.00
CA PHE A 11 -24.81 31.26 -38.81
C PHE A 11 -24.91 32.55 -37.99
N ALA A 12 -25.05 32.41 -36.67
CA ALA A 12 -25.12 33.55 -35.75
C ALA A 12 -23.79 33.76 -35.03
N PHE A 13 -23.25 34.97 -35.17
CA PHE A 13 -22.04 35.42 -34.51
C PHE A 13 -22.41 36.37 -33.37
N ALA A 14 -22.24 35.92 -32.13
CA ALA A 14 -22.54 36.72 -30.96
C ALA A 14 -21.41 37.71 -30.67
N ILE A 15 -21.75 39.00 -30.56
CA ILE A 15 -20.84 40.05 -30.12
C ILE A 15 -21.44 40.84 -28.95
N PRO A 16 -20.63 41.31 -27.99
CA PRO A 16 -21.12 42.22 -26.96
C PRO A 16 -21.64 43.51 -27.59
N GLU A 17 -22.86 43.93 -27.23
CA GLU A 17 -23.49 45.12 -27.80
C GLU A 17 -22.66 46.39 -27.55
N SER A 18 -22.04 46.49 -26.37
CA SER A 18 -21.14 47.59 -26.02
C SER A 18 -19.93 47.68 -26.93
N THR A 19 -19.41 46.55 -27.40
CA THR A 19 -18.30 46.48 -28.37
C THR A 19 -18.78 46.86 -29.76
N ALA A 20 -19.92 46.33 -30.21
CA ALA A 20 -20.50 46.65 -31.52
C ALA A 20 -20.76 48.16 -31.67
N LYS A 21 -21.39 48.78 -30.66
CA LYS A 21 -21.67 50.23 -30.63
C LYS A 21 -20.41 51.09 -30.60
N ARG A 22 -19.38 50.65 -29.88
CA ARG A 22 -18.12 51.40 -29.73
C ARG A 22 -17.28 51.38 -31.00
N GLU A 23 -17.17 50.22 -31.64
CA GLU A 23 -16.25 50.03 -32.77
C GLU A 23 -16.87 50.38 -34.13
N SER A 24 -18.21 50.33 -34.26
CA SER A 24 -18.91 50.59 -35.53
C SER A 24 -20.11 51.53 -35.37
N PRO A 25 -20.06 52.74 -35.94
CA PRO A 25 -21.22 53.64 -36.00
C PRO A 25 -22.41 53.03 -36.75
N VAL A 26 -22.13 52.22 -37.78
CA VAL A 26 -23.15 51.52 -38.57
C VAL A 26 -23.88 50.48 -37.74
N LEU A 27 -23.14 49.66 -36.98
CA LEU A 27 -23.75 48.69 -36.05
C LEU A 27 -24.50 49.41 -34.92
N SER A 28 -23.96 50.53 -34.39
CA SER A 28 -24.66 51.32 -33.36
C SER A 28 -26.05 51.75 -33.84
N LYS A 29 -26.12 52.36 -35.03
CA LYS A 29 -27.37 52.78 -35.64
C LYS A 29 -28.28 51.58 -35.96
N ALA A 30 -27.72 50.46 -36.42
CA ALA A 30 -28.51 49.26 -36.70
C ALA A 30 -29.16 48.71 -35.42
N ILE A 31 -28.42 48.67 -34.30
CA ILE A 31 -28.90 48.18 -33.00
C ILE A 31 -30.01 49.08 -32.45
N GLU A 32 -29.88 50.40 -32.57
CA GLU A 32 -30.92 51.36 -32.13
C GLU A 32 -32.25 51.21 -32.88
N ASN A 33 -32.23 50.67 -34.10
CA ASN A 33 -33.42 50.45 -34.92
C ASN A 33 -34.05 49.06 -34.72
N LEU A 34 -33.46 48.19 -33.89
CA LEU A 34 -34.01 46.87 -33.61
C LEU A 34 -35.02 46.94 -32.45
N PRO A 35 -36.13 46.17 -32.51
CA PRO A 35 -37.06 46.07 -31.38
C PRO A 35 -36.37 45.41 -30.17
N GLU A 36 -36.75 45.83 -28.96
CA GLU A 36 -36.30 45.18 -27.72
C GLU A 36 -36.87 43.75 -27.64
N ALA A 37 -36.11 42.79 -28.15
CA ALA A 37 -36.42 41.36 -28.15
C ALA A 37 -35.30 40.57 -27.45
N GLU A 38 -35.62 39.38 -26.96
CA GLU A 38 -34.68 38.48 -26.29
C GLU A 38 -33.51 38.05 -27.19
N MET A 39 -33.70 38.09 -28.52
CA MET A 39 -32.66 37.83 -29.51
C MET A 39 -32.64 38.93 -30.58
N ARG A 40 -31.69 39.87 -30.47
CA ARG A 40 -31.45 40.90 -31.48
C ARG A 40 -30.49 40.36 -32.55
N VAL A 41 -30.88 40.52 -33.83
CA VAL A 41 -30.15 39.96 -34.98
C VAL A 41 -29.97 41.01 -36.06
N ILE A 42 -28.75 41.11 -36.61
CA ILE A 42 -28.40 41.95 -37.75
C ILE A 42 -27.99 41.03 -38.91
N PRO A 43 -28.73 41.00 -40.04
CA PRO A 43 -28.35 40.19 -41.18
C PRO A 43 -27.14 40.80 -41.91
N VAL A 44 -26.19 39.95 -42.30
CA VAL A 44 -25.01 40.30 -43.11
C VAL A 44 -25.03 39.42 -44.35
N THR A 45 -25.39 40.00 -45.50
CA THR A 45 -25.59 39.26 -46.76
C THR A 45 -24.57 39.58 -47.84
N GLU A 46 -23.78 40.64 -47.68
CA GLU A 46 -22.82 41.12 -48.68
C GLU A 46 -21.42 40.50 -48.55
N PHE A 47 -21.21 39.70 -47.51
CA PHE A 47 -19.92 39.15 -47.15
C PHE A 47 -20.07 37.66 -46.88
N ASP A 48 -19.06 36.89 -47.26
CA ASP A 48 -19.01 35.46 -46.96
C ASP A 48 -18.77 35.21 -45.47
N LEU A 49 -19.05 33.98 -45.07
CA LEU A 49 -18.98 33.52 -43.68
C LEU A 49 -17.62 33.80 -43.01
N ASP A 50 -16.50 33.59 -43.70
CA ASP A 50 -15.19 33.76 -43.07
C ASP A 50 -14.83 35.24 -42.91
N ALA A 51 -15.29 36.10 -43.82
CA ALA A 51 -15.13 37.55 -43.66
C ALA A 51 -15.87 38.02 -42.41
N VAL A 52 -17.10 37.54 -42.19
CA VAL A 52 -17.86 37.87 -40.97
C VAL A 52 -17.19 37.29 -39.73
N ASN A 53 -16.62 36.09 -39.80
CA ASN A 53 -15.85 35.52 -38.69
C ASN A 53 -14.63 36.38 -38.32
N CYS A 54 -13.79 36.72 -39.31
CA CYS A 54 -12.62 37.59 -39.11
C CYS A 54 -13.04 38.97 -38.57
N PHE A 55 -14.20 39.48 -39.02
CA PHE A 55 -14.73 40.73 -38.54
C PHE A 55 -15.07 40.68 -37.05
N VAL A 56 -15.77 39.63 -36.64
CA VAL A 56 -16.17 39.42 -35.25
C VAL A 56 -14.95 39.23 -34.35
N GLU A 57 -13.95 38.47 -34.81
CA GLU A 57 -12.68 38.33 -34.11
C GLU A 57 -12.02 39.69 -33.90
N PHE A 58 -11.92 40.49 -34.98
CA PHE A 58 -11.35 41.84 -34.91
C PHE A 58 -12.11 42.75 -33.95
N LEU A 59 -13.43 42.73 -33.93
CA LEU A 59 -14.22 43.53 -32.99
C LEU A 59 -13.92 43.16 -31.54
N ASN A 60 -13.65 41.88 -31.26
CA ASN A 60 -13.40 41.39 -29.91
C ASN A 60 -11.95 41.61 -29.45
N THR A 61 -10.96 41.43 -30.33
CA THR A 61 -9.53 41.39 -29.97
C THR A 61 -8.72 42.54 -30.55
N GLY A 62 -9.26 43.27 -31.54
CA GLY A 62 -8.55 44.28 -32.32
C GLY A 62 -7.63 43.72 -33.39
N GLN A 63 -7.61 42.39 -33.60
CA GLN A 63 -6.82 41.68 -34.61
C GLN A 63 -7.65 40.53 -35.19
N TYR A 64 -7.32 40.06 -36.39
CA TYR A 64 -7.89 38.81 -36.92
C TYR A 64 -6.81 37.98 -37.59
N GLU A 65 -6.96 36.67 -37.53
CA GLU A 65 -6.08 35.75 -38.24
C GLU A 65 -6.84 35.08 -39.38
N VAL A 66 -6.30 35.19 -40.59
CA VAL A 66 -6.79 34.39 -41.70
C VAL A 66 -6.19 33.00 -41.55
N ASN A 67 -6.86 32.12 -40.80
CA ASN A 67 -6.39 30.76 -40.56
C ASN A 67 -7.37 29.73 -41.13
N GLN A 68 -6.85 28.82 -41.97
CA GLN A 68 -7.64 27.75 -42.60
C GLN A 68 -8.18 26.72 -41.60
N SER A 69 -7.68 26.70 -40.35
CA SER A 69 -8.01 25.70 -39.33
C SER A 69 -8.81 26.25 -38.16
N LEU A 70 -8.96 27.57 -38.05
CA LEU A 70 -9.62 28.20 -36.91
C LEU A 70 -11.03 28.60 -37.32
N PHE A 71 -11.97 27.73 -36.95
CA PHE A 71 -13.35 28.12 -36.69
C PHE A 71 -13.56 28.11 -35.18
N PRO A 72 -13.21 29.18 -34.43
CA PRO A 72 -13.59 29.27 -33.04
C PRO A 72 -14.85 30.13 -32.94
N SER A 73 -15.92 29.57 -32.37
CA SER A 73 -17.01 30.33 -31.71
C SER A 73 -18.28 30.68 -32.50
N VAL A 74 -18.65 29.91 -33.54
CA VAL A 74 -19.97 30.09 -34.18
C VAL A 74 -20.98 29.11 -33.60
N ALA A 75 -22.02 29.62 -32.93
CA ALA A 75 -23.17 28.81 -32.57
C ALA A 75 -23.98 28.52 -33.84
N GLU A 76 -24.20 27.25 -34.17
CA GLU A 76 -25.10 26.87 -35.27
C GLU A 76 -26.49 27.43 -34.98
N ALA A 77 -26.90 28.46 -35.74
CA ALA A 77 -28.25 28.99 -35.69
C ALA A 77 -29.18 28.09 -36.52
N GLY A 78 -29.25 26.80 -36.14
CA GLY A 78 -30.32 25.84 -36.41
C GLY A 78 -30.72 25.51 -37.86
N ILE A 79 -30.22 26.20 -38.90
CA ILE A 79 -30.73 26.04 -40.28
C ILE A 79 -29.61 26.08 -41.36
N GLY A 80 -28.35 26.35 -40.99
CA GLY A 80 -27.21 26.39 -41.92
C GLY A 80 -26.69 25.00 -42.32
N LYS A 81 -26.15 24.87 -43.54
CA LYS A 81 -25.40 23.67 -43.97
C LYS A 81 -24.17 23.50 -43.07
N HIS A 82 -23.75 22.26 -42.80
CA HIS A 82 -22.59 21.97 -41.95
C HIS A 82 -21.35 22.79 -42.39
N PRO A 83 -20.61 23.45 -41.47
CA PRO A 83 -19.50 24.37 -41.80
C PRO A 83 -18.46 23.80 -42.77
N GLN A 84 -18.27 22.48 -42.76
CA GLN A 84 -17.36 21.74 -43.64
C GLN A 84 -17.76 21.73 -45.13
N THR A 85 -18.94 22.24 -45.49
CA THR A 85 -19.47 22.21 -46.87
C THR A 85 -19.48 23.58 -47.56
N VAL A 86 -19.11 24.65 -46.84
CA VAL A 86 -19.06 26.02 -47.38
C VAL A 86 -17.69 26.21 -48.07
N PRO A 87 -17.62 26.69 -49.33
CA PRO A 87 -16.36 26.96 -49.99
C PRO A 87 -15.67 28.19 -49.38
N PHE A 88 -14.53 27.97 -48.74
CA PHE A 88 -13.71 29.01 -48.12
C PHE A 88 -12.82 29.72 -49.15
N THR A 89 -12.64 31.03 -49.00
CA THR A 89 -11.63 31.77 -49.78
C THR A 89 -10.25 31.41 -49.24
N ARG A 90 -9.55 30.51 -49.95
CA ARG A 90 -8.20 30.02 -49.57
C ARG A 90 -7.08 31.03 -49.82
N ASP A 91 -7.38 32.13 -50.49
CA ASP A 91 -6.41 33.17 -50.82
C ASP A 91 -6.37 34.24 -49.72
N PHE A 92 -5.28 34.25 -48.95
CA PHE A 92 -5.04 35.17 -47.85
C PHE A 92 -5.10 36.63 -48.29
N LEU A 93 -4.57 36.95 -49.48
CA LEU A 93 -4.52 38.31 -49.99
C LEU A 93 -5.92 38.82 -50.31
N ILE A 94 -6.72 37.99 -50.99
CA ILE A 94 -8.13 38.29 -51.26
C ILE A 94 -8.89 38.50 -49.96
N ARG A 95 -8.66 37.67 -48.95
CA ARG A 95 -9.33 37.81 -47.65
C ARG A 95 -9.06 39.17 -47.03
N HIS A 96 -7.81 39.64 -46.99
CA HIS A 96 -7.50 40.96 -46.45
C HIS A 96 -8.10 42.10 -47.30
N VAL A 97 -8.16 41.96 -48.64
CA VAL A 97 -8.90 42.91 -49.50
C VAL A 97 -10.38 42.98 -49.10
N THR A 98 -11.02 41.83 -48.91
CA THR A 98 -12.41 41.75 -48.46
C THR A 98 -12.60 42.33 -47.05
N MET A 99 -11.65 42.11 -46.14
CA MET A 99 -11.69 42.71 -44.79
C MET A 99 -11.52 44.23 -44.82
N SER A 100 -10.72 44.75 -45.74
CA SER A 100 -10.59 46.20 -45.94
C SER A 100 -11.92 46.82 -46.36
N LYS A 101 -12.60 46.18 -47.33
CA LYS A 101 -13.97 46.52 -47.74
C LYS A 101 -14.95 46.44 -46.56
N LEU A 102 -14.90 45.38 -45.78
CA LEU A 102 -15.82 45.16 -44.66
C LEU A 102 -15.66 46.26 -43.60
N GLY A 103 -14.42 46.66 -43.32
CA GLY A 103 -14.13 47.82 -42.47
C GLY A 103 -14.71 49.12 -43.01
N GLN A 104 -14.73 49.34 -44.32
CA GLN A 104 -15.40 50.50 -44.89
C GLN A 104 -16.92 50.42 -44.77
N HIS A 105 -17.51 49.26 -45.08
CA HIS A 105 -18.95 49.03 -45.04
C HIS A 105 -19.53 49.30 -43.64
N PHE A 106 -18.87 48.79 -42.60
CA PHE A 106 -19.28 49.00 -41.20
C PHE A 106 -18.61 50.22 -40.53
N GLN A 107 -17.85 51.03 -41.28
CA GLN A 107 -17.13 52.21 -40.78
C GLN A 107 -16.19 51.92 -39.60
N VAL A 108 -15.53 50.75 -39.63
CA VAL A 108 -14.49 50.35 -38.68
C VAL A 108 -13.12 50.67 -39.29
N HIS A 109 -12.68 51.92 -39.19
CA HIS A 109 -11.46 52.39 -39.87
C HIS A 109 -10.21 51.60 -39.51
N LYS A 110 -10.06 51.23 -38.23
CA LYS A 110 -8.94 50.41 -37.74
C LYS A 110 -8.85 49.05 -38.42
N LEU A 111 -10.00 48.47 -38.79
CA LEU A 111 -10.04 47.20 -39.52
C LEU A 111 -9.53 47.38 -40.95
N SER A 112 -9.94 48.46 -41.62
CA SER A 112 -9.47 48.76 -42.96
C SER A 112 -7.97 49.05 -43.00
N GLU A 113 -7.44 49.76 -42.00
CA GLU A 113 -6.00 50.01 -41.83
C GLU A 113 -5.24 48.70 -41.60
N HIS A 114 -5.65 47.91 -40.60
CA HIS A 114 -5.02 46.63 -40.30
C HIS A 114 -5.02 45.69 -41.52
N ALA A 115 -6.13 45.62 -42.25
CA ALA A 115 -6.22 44.84 -43.47
C ALA A 115 -5.25 45.31 -44.56
N ARG A 116 -5.07 46.63 -44.73
CA ARG A 116 -4.12 47.19 -45.70
C ARG A 116 -2.67 46.92 -45.30
N ASP A 117 -2.34 47.00 -44.01
CA ASP A 117 -1.01 46.65 -43.51
C ASP A 117 -0.67 45.18 -43.81
N GLN A 118 -1.64 44.27 -43.65
CA GLN A 118 -1.47 42.86 -44.00
C GLN A 118 -1.32 42.65 -45.51
N ILE A 119 -2.12 43.33 -46.34
CA ILE A 119 -1.98 43.29 -47.81
C ILE A 119 -0.57 43.73 -48.22
N GLU A 120 -0.09 44.86 -47.69
CA GLU A 120 1.24 45.37 -47.98
C GLU A 120 2.32 44.38 -47.55
N MET A 121 2.21 43.83 -46.34
CA MET A 121 3.17 42.84 -45.83
C MET A 121 3.20 41.58 -46.72
N ILE A 122 2.05 41.06 -47.12
CA ILE A 122 1.96 39.86 -47.98
C ILE A 122 2.59 40.13 -49.33
N LEU A 123 2.23 41.23 -50.00
CA LEU A 123 2.75 41.57 -51.32
C LEU A 123 4.26 41.83 -51.32
N ARG A 124 4.80 42.47 -50.26
CA ARG A 124 6.24 42.67 -50.11
C ARG A 124 7.02 41.37 -49.87
N ARG A 125 6.44 40.40 -49.15
CA ARG A 125 7.13 39.16 -48.78
C ARG A 125 6.97 38.05 -49.80
N GLN A 126 5.80 37.93 -50.41
CA GLN A 126 5.38 36.79 -51.23
C GLN A 126 4.58 37.28 -52.43
N TRP A 127 5.27 37.94 -53.36
CA TRP A 127 4.67 38.39 -54.60
C TRP A 127 4.24 37.20 -55.49
N SER A 128 3.03 37.27 -56.03
CA SER A 128 2.52 36.36 -57.04
C SER A 128 1.63 37.15 -57.99
N ASP A 129 1.94 37.15 -59.29
CA ASP A 129 1.19 37.89 -60.29
C ASP A 129 -0.29 37.46 -60.30
N GLY A 130 -0.56 36.15 -60.29
CA GLY A 130 -1.93 35.62 -60.29
C GLY A 130 -2.73 36.03 -59.03
N ALA A 131 -2.13 35.90 -57.85
CA ALA A 131 -2.81 36.29 -56.59
C ALA A 131 -3.04 37.80 -56.54
N PHE A 132 -2.05 38.60 -56.97
CA PHE A 132 -2.18 40.06 -57.06
C PHE A 132 -3.28 40.49 -58.03
N LEU A 133 -3.37 39.87 -59.22
CA LEU A 133 -4.42 40.17 -60.20
C LEU A 133 -5.80 39.78 -59.68
N GLY A 134 -5.92 38.62 -59.02
CA GLY A 134 -7.17 38.21 -58.35
C GLY A 134 -7.61 39.21 -57.28
N ALA A 135 -6.70 39.61 -56.40
CA ALA A 135 -6.93 40.62 -55.37
C ALA A 135 -7.29 42.01 -55.95
N THR A 136 -6.60 42.40 -57.02
CA THR A 136 -6.86 43.65 -57.76
C THR A 136 -8.26 43.66 -58.35
N ASN A 137 -8.68 42.57 -58.98
CA ASN A 137 -10.02 42.48 -59.57
C ASN A 137 -11.11 42.70 -58.51
N ILE A 138 -10.93 42.14 -57.31
CA ILE A 138 -11.85 42.34 -56.19
C ILE A 138 -11.77 43.77 -55.65
N ALA A 139 -10.57 44.33 -55.50
CA ALA A 139 -10.39 45.72 -55.06
C ALA A 139 -11.05 46.72 -56.02
N LEU A 140 -11.01 46.45 -57.34
CA LEU A 140 -11.62 47.31 -58.36
C LEU A 140 -13.15 47.29 -58.35
N THR A 141 -13.78 46.26 -57.78
CA THR A 141 -15.23 46.31 -57.52
C THR A 141 -15.61 47.36 -56.45
N HIS A 142 -14.61 47.92 -55.74
CA HIS A 142 -14.78 48.93 -54.70
C HIS A 142 -14.15 50.26 -55.12
N THR A 143 -14.83 51.02 -55.96
CA THR A 143 -14.31 52.27 -56.54
C THR A 143 -13.98 53.37 -55.54
N ASN A 144 -14.44 53.24 -54.29
CA ASN A 144 -14.32 54.28 -53.28
C ASN A 144 -13.13 54.06 -52.31
N ASP A 145 -12.45 52.91 -52.36
CA ASP A 145 -11.27 52.63 -51.52
C ASP A 145 -9.98 53.13 -52.16
N HIS A 146 -9.81 54.45 -52.17
CA HIS A 146 -8.65 55.12 -52.77
C HIS A 146 -7.32 54.70 -52.12
N GLU A 147 -7.31 54.42 -50.81
CA GLU A 147 -6.09 54.03 -50.10
C GLU A 147 -5.68 52.60 -50.44
N LEU A 148 -6.65 51.67 -50.51
CA LEU A 148 -6.38 50.32 -51.01
C LEU A 148 -5.88 50.36 -52.45
N HIS A 149 -6.50 51.18 -53.29
CA HIS A 149 -6.11 51.32 -54.70
C HIS A 149 -4.70 51.88 -54.86
N LYS A 150 -4.37 52.91 -54.07
CA LYS A 150 -3.03 53.50 -54.03
C LYS A 150 -1.98 52.49 -53.54
N LEU A 151 -2.33 51.67 -52.55
CA LEU A 151 -1.47 50.59 -52.07
C LEU A 151 -1.22 49.54 -53.17
N LEU A 152 -2.27 49.02 -53.80
CA LEU A 152 -2.11 48.03 -54.88
C LEU A 152 -1.32 48.59 -56.05
N TRP A 153 -1.52 49.86 -56.40
CA TRP A 153 -0.74 50.55 -57.42
C TRP A 153 0.74 50.68 -57.04
N SER A 154 1.04 51.04 -55.79
CA SER A 154 2.43 51.18 -55.32
C SER A 154 3.17 49.85 -55.38
N GLN A 155 2.50 48.74 -55.03
CA GLN A 155 3.05 47.40 -55.14
C GLN A 155 3.19 46.96 -56.60
N ALA A 156 2.19 47.20 -57.46
CA ALA A 156 2.29 46.85 -58.88
C ALA A 156 3.50 47.50 -59.57
N ARG A 157 3.82 48.76 -59.21
CA ARG A 157 4.94 49.50 -59.80
C ARG A 157 6.28 48.76 -59.69
N SER A 158 6.57 48.13 -58.56
CA SER A 158 7.82 47.37 -58.38
C SER A 158 7.83 46.03 -59.11
N HIS A 159 6.69 45.57 -59.60
CA HIS A 159 6.52 44.26 -60.23
C HIS A 159 5.98 44.33 -61.67
N LEU A 160 5.96 45.51 -62.31
CA LEU A 160 5.45 45.71 -63.68
C LEU A 160 6.11 44.78 -64.70
N HIS A 161 7.41 44.50 -64.56
CA HIS A 161 8.12 43.58 -65.45
C HIS A 161 7.55 42.14 -65.38
N SER A 162 7.16 41.68 -64.19
CA SER A 162 6.53 40.35 -64.00
C SER A 162 5.08 40.36 -64.49
N LEU A 163 4.33 41.41 -64.14
CA LEU A 163 2.93 41.56 -64.51
C LEU A 163 2.75 41.61 -66.03
N THR A 164 3.56 42.39 -66.75
CA THR A 164 3.49 42.49 -68.23
C THR A 164 3.83 41.19 -68.96
N ALA A 165 4.52 40.24 -68.30
CA ALA A 165 4.77 38.90 -68.84
C ALA A 165 3.60 37.93 -68.60
N THR A 166 2.65 38.29 -67.73
CA THR A 166 1.46 37.47 -67.43
C THR A 166 0.36 37.75 -68.43
N SER A 167 -0.16 36.72 -69.10
CA SER A 167 -1.17 36.86 -70.17
C SER A 167 -2.52 37.43 -69.71
N GLU A 168 -2.81 37.36 -68.41
CA GLU A 168 -4.05 37.85 -67.80
C GLU A 168 -3.97 39.34 -67.42
N PHE A 169 -2.77 39.94 -67.47
CA PHE A 169 -2.59 41.36 -67.17
C PHE A 169 -2.80 42.21 -68.42
N ASP A 170 -3.83 43.07 -68.40
CA ASP A 170 -3.99 44.14 -69.38
C ASP A 170 -3.54 45.48 -68.78
N PRO A 171 -2.36 46.00 -69.18
CA PRO A 171 -1.84 47.27 -68.68
C PRO A 171 -2.79 48.45 -68.95
N ALA A 172 -3.53 48.43 -70.07
CA ALA A 172 -4.40 49.54 -70.44
C ALA A 172 -5.64 49.62 -69.55
N THR A 173 -6.26 48.47 -69.24
CA THR A 173 -7.38 48.39 -68.29
C THR A 173 -6.92 48.67 -66.87
N PHE A 174 -5.76 48.14 -66.47
CA PHE A 174 -5.18 48.41 -65.15
C PHE A 174 -4.93 49.92 -64.95
N LEU A 175 -4.23 50.59 -65.86
CA LEU A 175 -3.94 52.03 -65.77
C LEU A 175 -5.20 52.90 -65.75
N ARG A 176 -6.22 52.57 -66.56
CA ARG A 176 -7.51 53.28 -66.57
C ARG A 176 -8.33 53.08 -65.30
N SER A 177 -8.11 51.97 -64.62
CA SER A 177 -8.81 51.64 -63.38
C SER A 177 -8.31 52.48 -62.20
N PHE A 178 -7.02 52.86 -62.21
CA PHE A 178 -6.39 53.65 -61.13
C PHE A 178 -6.24 55.16 -61.44
N HIS A 179 -6.36 55.60 -62.70
CA HIS A 179 -6.28 57.02 -63.07
C HIS A 179 -7.57 57.56 -63.69
N SER A 180 -8.27 58.42 -62.95
CA SER A 180 -9.51 59.09 -63.39
C SER A 180 -9.33 59.99 -64.62
N ARG A 181 -8.14 60.59 -64.81
CA ARG A 181 -7.84 61.53 -65.93
C ARG A 181 -7.62 60.85 -67.29
N LEU A 182 -7.33 59.55 -67.33
CA LEU A 182 -7.11 58.80 -68.56
C LEU A 182 -8.42 58.27 -69.18
N ARG A 183 -9.57 58.57 -68.58
CA ARG A 183 -10.89 58.14 -69.09
C ARG A 183 -11.45 59.00 -70.22
N THR A 184 -10.87 60.17 -70.52
CA THR A 184 -11.50 61.15 -71.43
C THR A 184 -10.47 61.91 -72.28
N ARG A 185 -10.09 61.40 -73.47
CA ARG A 185 -9.66 62.27 -74.58
C ARG A 185 -9.64 61.52 -75.92
N THR A 186 -10.52 61.90 -76.82
CA THR A 186 -10.49 61.58 -78.24
C THR A 186 -10.88 62.88 -78.95
N GLU A 187 -10.00 63.42 -79.82
CA GLU A 187 -10.28 64.25 -81.02
C GLU A 187 -9.02 65.05 -81.47
N PRO A 188 -8.90 65.41 -82.77
CA PRO A 188 -7.64 65.71 -83.47
C PRO A 188 -7.42 67.21 -83.85
N GLU A 189 -6.16 67.56 -84.16
CA GLU A 189 -5.67 68.91 -84.56
C GLU A 189 -5.88 69.28 -86.05
N PRO A 190 -5.89 70.59 -86.41
CA PRO A 190 -5.73 71.06 -87.79
C PRO A 190 -4.46 71.92 -88.07
N GLU A 191 -4.05 71.93 -89.35
CA GLU A 191 -2.86 72.55 -89.97
C GLU A 191 -2.90 74.09 -90.21
N PRO A 192 -1.76 74.76 -90.55
CA PRO A 192 -1.65 76.22 -90.69
C PRO A 192 -1.66 76.75 -92.14
N VAL A 193 -2.09 78.01 -92.32
CA VAL A 193 -2.13 78.74 -93.61
C VAL A 193 -0.99 79.75 -93.76
N SER A 194 -0.44 79.84 -94.99
CA SER A 194 0.71 80.64 -95.42
C SER A 194 0.45 82.15 -95.62
N ALA A 195 1.50 82.96 -95.45
CA ALA A 195 1.50 84.41 -95.62
C ALA A 195 1.96 84.88 -97.02
N SER A 196 1.37 85.98 -97.50
CA SER A 196 1.65 86.68 -98.76
C SER A 196 2.72 87.78 -98.60
N SER A 197 3.51 87.97 -99.67
CA SER A 197 4.67 88.86 -99.83
C SER A 197 4.31 90.34 -100.09
N ILE A 198 5.07 91.27 -99.49
CA ILE A 198 5.15 92.70 -99.83
C ILE A 198 6.63 93.04 -100.12
N ALA A 199 6.88 93.71 -101.24
CA ALA A 199 8.20 94.15 -101.69
C ALA A 199 8.75 95.28 -100.81
N VAL A 200 9.96 95.12 -100.27
CA VAL A 200 10.65 96.07 -99.38
C VAL A 200 11.98 96.51 -99.99
N ASP A 201 12.30 97.78 -99.74
CA ASP A 201 13.40 98.61 -100.23
C ASP A 201 14.81 98.02 -99.98
N SER A 202 15.71 98.15 -100.95
CA SER A 202 17.00 97.43 -101.04
C SER A 202 17.98 97.73 -99.88
N VAL A 203 17.89 98.93 -99.28
CA VAL A 203 18.73 99.33 -98.14
C VAL A 203 18.20 98.76 -96.82
N GLU A 204 16.88 98.66 -96.66
CA GLU A 204 16.26 97.98 -95.51
C GLU A 204 16.50 96.49 -95.58
N VAL A 205 16.47 95.91 -96.79
CA VAL A 205 16.85 94.50 -97.02
C VAL A 205 18.30 94.23 -96.61
N ALA A 206 19.24 95.16 -96.84
CA ALA A 206 20.63 94.99 -96.40
C ALA A 206 20.78 95.03 -94.87
N LYS A 207 20.14 95.99 -94.18
CA LYS A 207 20.12 96.06 -92.71
C LYS A 207 19.41 94.86 -92.07
N LEU A 208 18.33 94.40 -92.69
CA LEU A 208 17.61 93.19 -92.27
C LEU A 208 18.48 91.95 -92.48
N ARG A 209 19.24 91.84 -93.56
CA ARG A 209 20.19 90.73 -93.77
C ARG A 209 21.29 90.69 -92.72
N GLU A 210 21.86 91.84 -92.34
CA GLU A 210 22.85 91.90 -91.26
C GLU A 210 22.25 91.49 -89.91
N ARG A 211 21.04 91.97 -89.61
CA ARG A 211 20.31 91.61 -88.38
C ARG A 211 19.88 90.15 -88.37
N ILE A 212 19.48 89.60 -89.52
CA ILE A 212 19.19 88.16 -89.69
C ILE A 212 20.47 87.36 -89.45
N SER A 213 21.62 87.76 -90.02
CA SER A 213 22.89 87.07 -89.81
C SER A 213 23.33 87.10 -88.34
N LEU A 214 23.15 88.23 -87.65
CA LEU A 214 23.41 88.32 -86.20
C LEU A 214 22.46 87.43 -85.39
N LEU A 215 21.17 87.42 -85.73
CA LEU A 215 20.18 86.56 -85.09
C LEU A 215 20.46 85.08 -85.35
N GLU A 216 20.87 84.71 -86.56
CA GLU A 216 21.29 83.34 -86.91
C GLU A 216 22.47 82.90 -86.05
N LYS A 217 23.46 83.78 -85.84
CA LYS A 217 24.57 83.51 -84.92
C LYS A 217 24.09 83.34 -83.47
N GLN A 218 23.23 84.23 -82.98
CA GLN A 218 22.67 84.13 -81.63
C GLN A 218 21.83 82.87 -81.43
N VAL A 219 21.04 82.47 -82.44
CA VAL A 219 20.27 81.22 -82.43
C VAL A 219 21.21 80.03 -82.42
N SER A 220 22.29 80.04 -83.21
CA SER A 220 23.29 78.97 -83.19
C SER A 220 23.98 78.84 -81.82
N ASP A 221 24.41 79.95 -81.23
CA ASP A 221 25.08 79.95 -79.92
C ASP A 221 24.14 79.45 -78.80
N THR A 222 22.88 79.92 -78.80
CA THR A 222 21.86 79.46 -77.83
C THR A 222 21.45 78.00 -78.04
N CYS A 223 21.47 77.49 -79.28
CA CYS A 223 21.27 76.06 -79.54
C CYS A 223 22.40 75.22 -78.91
N ILE A 224 23.66 75.66 -79.02
CA ILE A 224 24.79 74.98 -78.38
C ILE A 224 24.64 74.99 -76.86
N GLU A 225 24.33 76.13 -76.26
CA GLU A 225 24.12 76.23 -74.80
C GLU A 225 22.97 75.32 -74.33
N ARG A 226 21.85 75.30 -75.07
CA ARG A 226 20.72 74.41 -74.77
C ARG A 226 21.15 72.94 -74.81
N ASP A 227 21.90 72.53 -75.82
CA ASP A 227 22.34 71.14 -75.97
C ASP A 227 23.33 70.74 -74.86
N GLU A 228 24.20 71.66 -74.43
CA GLU A 228 25.05 71.46 -73.24
C GLU A 228 24.23 71.33 -71.96
N HIS A 229 23.23 72.20 -71.76
CA HIS A 229 22.33 72.13 -70.61
C HIS A 229 21.53 70.83 -70.60
N GLN A 230 21.06 70.38 -71.77
CA GLN A 230 20.36 69.10 -71.92
C GLN A 230 21.27 67.93 -71.55
N LYS A 231 22.54 67.95 -71.97
CA LYS A 231 23.52 66.92 -71.60
C LYS A 231 23.79 66.92 -70.09
N ARG A 232 23.97 68.09 -69.47
CA ARG A 232 24.14 68.22 -68.01
C ARG A 232 22.91 67.71 -67.26
N ALA A 233 21.70 68.04 -67.72
CA ALA A 233 20.45 67.57 -67.12
C ALA A 233 20.29 66.05 -67.23
N SER A 234 20.66 65.46 -68.37
CA SER A 234 20.65 64.00 -68.56
C SER A 234 21.62 63.30 -67.60
N ASN A 235 22.84 63.82 -67.43
CA ASN A 235 23.82 63.25 -66.50
C ASN A 235 23.32 63.33 -65.05
N LEU A 236 22.79 64.48 -64.63
CA LEU A 236 22.23 64.65 -63.29
C LEU A 236 21.01 63.73 -63.05
N CYS A 237 20.23 63.42 -64.08
CA CYS A 237 19.13 62.45 -63.97
C CYS A 237 19.66 61.05 -63.65
N VAL A 238 20.73 60.60 -64.34
CA VAL A 238 21.37 59.32 -64.08
C VAL A 238 21.97 59.27 -62.67
N GLU A 239 22.66 60.33 -62.24
CA GLU A 239 23.23 60.42 -60.89
C GLU A 239 22.14 60.39 -59.80
N ARG A 240 21.01 61.08 -60.02
CA ARG A 240 19.86 61.03 -59.11
C ARG A 240 19.31 59.61 -58.99
N ASP A 241 19.12 58.92 -60.10
CA ASP A 241 18.55 57.57 -60.11
C ASP A 241 19.51 56.57 -59.43
N GLU A 242 20.83 56.71 -59.61
CA GLU A 242 21.84 55.91 -58.90
C GLU A 242 21.82 56.18 -57.38
N LEU A 243 21.67 57.44 -56.96
CA LEU A 243 21.55 57.80 -55.55
C LEU A 243 20.25 57.30 -54.94
N GLU A 244 19.13 57.35 -55.66
CA GLU A 244 17.84 56.82 -55.21
C GLU A 244 17.90 55.30 -55.01
N PHE A 245 18.59 54.59 -55.90
CA PHE A 245 18.89 53.17 -55.74
C PHE A 245 19.72 52.89 -54.48
N LYS A 246 20.84 53.61 -54.28
CA LYS A 246 21.70 53.46 -53.10
C LYS A 246 20.97 53.79 -51.80
N PHE A 247 20.09 54.80 -51.81
CA PHE A 247 19.27 55.15 -50.66
C PHE A 247 18.28 54.04 -50.31
N SER A 248 17.64 53.45 -51.32
CA SER A 248 16.74 52.30 -51.14
C SER A 248 17.48 51.09 -50.56
N GLU A 249 18.68 50.78 -51.07
CA GLU A 249 19.51 49.69 -50.55
C GLU A 249 19.93 49.92 -49.09
N LEU A 250 20.35 51.14 -48.75
CA LEU A 250 20.71 51.51 -47.38
C LEU A 250 19.51 51.53 -46.43
N SER A 251 18.32 51.88 -46.92
CA SER A 251 17.09 51.80 -46.14
C SER A 251 16.76 50.35 -45.80
N SER A 252 16.82 49.44 -46.78
CA SER A 252 16.61 48.00 -46.57
C SER A 252 17.59 47.44 -45.53
N LYS A 253 18.89 47.73 -45.68
CA LYS A 253 19.92 47.27 -44.72
C LYS A 253 19.68 47.79 -43.30
N ARG A 254 19.16 49.02 -43.16
CA ARG A 254 18.82 49.61 -41.86
C ARG A 254 17.64 48.91 -41.20
N ASP A 255 16.62 48.56 -41.97
CA ASP A 255 15.45 47.84 -41.47
C ASP A 255 15.82 46.39 -41.08
N ASP A 256 16.67 45.72 -41.86
CA ASP A 256 17.25 44.41 -41.49
C ASP A 256 18.04 44.48 -40.17
N SER A 257 18.85 45.53 -40.00
CA SER A 257 19.59 45.77 -38.76
C SER A 257 18.66 46.03 -37.57
N ARG A 258 17.55 46.76 -37.77
CA ARG A 258 16.55 47.00 -36.70
C ARG A 258 15.87 45.70 -36.30
N HIS A 259 15.48 44.87 -37.27
CA HIS A 259 14.91 43.56 -37.00
C HIS A 259 15.89 42.64 -36.26
N LEU A 260 17.17 42.65 -36.61
CA LEU A 260 18.20 41.89 -35.91
C LEU A 260 18.38 42.38 -34.45
N GLU A 261 18.29 43.68 -34.21
CA GLU A 261 18.36 44.26 -32.86
C GLU A 261 17.14 43.86 -32.02
N GLU A 262 15.93 43.92 -32.59
CA GLU A 262 14.70 43.48 -31.93
C GLU A 262 14.72 41.98 -31.58
N THR A 263 15.18 41.13 -32.50
CA THR A 263 15.34 39.68 -32.25
C THR A 263 16.40 39.41 -31.18
N THR A 264 17.52 40.13 -31.20
CA THR A 264 18.56 40.05 -30.17
C THR A 264 18.01 40.45 -28.81
N GLN A 265 17.22 41.52 -28.74
CA GLN A 265 16.58 41.97 -27.50
C GLN A 265 15.57 40.94 -26.98
N ARG A 266 14.77 40.34 -27.88
CA ARG A 266 13.85 39.25 -27.53
C ARG A 266 14.61 38.05 -26.95
N PHE A 267 15.72 37.63 -27.56
CA PHE A 267 16.54 36.54 -27.02
C PHE A 267 17.17 36.89 -25.67
N LYS A 268 17.64 38.13 -25.47
CA LYS A 268 18.12 38.58 -24.15
C LYS A 268 17.04 38.48 -23.07
N SER A 269 15.81 38.92 -23.37
CA SER A 269 14.68 38.77 -22.43
C SER A 269 14.37 37.31 -22.12
N GLN A 270 14.37 36.43 -23.14
CA GLN A 270 14.17 34.99 -22.93
C GLN A 270 15.28 34.36 -22.08
N ILE A 271 16.55 34.71 -22.33
CA ILE A 271 17.69 34.25 -21.54
C ILE A 271 17.55 34.70 -20.08
N SER A 272 17.13 35.95 -19.84
CA SER A 272 16.89 36.45 -18.48
C SER A 272 15.80 35.65 -17.75
N ILE A 273 14.70 35.32 -18.44
CA ILE A 273 13.61 34.51 -17.86
C ILE A 273 14.12 33.10 -17.54
N LEU A 274 14.85 32.46 -18.46
CA LEU A 274 15.43 31.14 -18.24
C LEU A 274 16.44 31.13 -17.09
N GLN A 275 17.27 32.17 -16.97
CA GLN A 275 18.21 32.32 -15.85
C GLN A 275 17.49 32.44 -14.51
N GLN A 276 16.36 33.16 -14.46
CA GLN A 276 15.53 33.22 -13.26
C GLN A 276 14.95 31.85 -12.91
N GLN A 277 14.37 31.14 -13.89
CA GLN A 277 13.82 29.80 -13.68
C GLN A 277 14.88 28.81 -13.18
N VAL A 278 16.09 28.85 -13.73
CA VAL A 278 17.21 28.01 -13.26
C VAL A 278 17.62 28.36 -11.83
N SER A 279 17.58 29.64 -11.45
CA SER A 279 17.85 30.06 -10.07
C SER A 279 16.79 29.55 -9.09
N GLU A 280 15.52 29.61 -9.46
CA GLU A 280 14.40 29.11 -8.66
C GLU A 280 14.49 27.58 -8.49
N LEU A 281 14.68 26.85 -9.60
CA LEU A 281 14.88 25.39 -9.57
C LEU A 281 16.10 24.97 -8.76
N SER A 282 17.19 25.76 -8.77
CA SER A 282 18.35 25.49 -7.93
C SER A 282 18.01 25.62 -6.44
N LYS A 283 17.22 26.61 -6.05
CA LYS A 283 16.77 26.78 -4.65
C LYS A 283 15.85 25.63 -4.22
N GLU A 284 14.94 25.21 -5.10
CA GLU A 284 14.08 24.04 -4.84
C GLU A 284 14.90 22.76 -4.67
N ARG A 285 15.88 22.53 -5.56
CA ARG A 285 16.80 21.39 -5.45
C ARG A 285 17.54 21.41 -4.09
N ASP A 286 18.06 22.56 -3.69
CA ASP A 286 18.80 22.68 -2.43
C ASP A 286 17.87 22.47 -1.20
N GLY A 287 16.63 22.94 -1.28
CA GLY A 287 15.58 22.66 -0.29
C GLY A 287 15.19 21.18 -0.21
N LEU A 288 15.12 20.48 -1.34
CA LEU A 288 14.88 19.04 -1.38
C LEU A 288 16.07 18.24 -0.84
N CYS A 289 17.30 18.61 -1.19
CA CYS A 289 18.51 17.98 -0.64
C CYS A 289 18.54 18.05 0.90
N THR A 290 18.30 19.24 1.47
CA THR A 290 18.26 19.41 2.93
C THR A 290 17.13 18.60 3.58
N SER A 291 15.97 18.50 2.93
CA SER A 291 14.85 17.66 3.40
C SER A 291 15.21 16.17 3.38
N ILE A 292 15.86 15.69 2.31
CA ILE A 292 16.33 14.30 2.18
C ILE A 292 17.36 13.97 3.26
N GLU A 293 18.28 14.89 3.56
CA GLU A 293 19.27 14.72 4.63
C GLU A 293 18.63 14.68 6.02
N ALA A 294 17.62 15.52 6.27
CA ALA A 294 16.85 15.50 7.51
C ALA A 294 16.10 14.18 7.69
N GLU A 295 15.39 13.72 6.66
CA GLU A 295 14.67 12.44 6.67
C GLU A 295 15.64 11.26 6.85
N SER A 296 16.80 11.31 6.20
CA SER A 296 17.84 10.27 6.36
C SER A 296 18.40 10.24 7.78
N ARG A 297 18.55 11.38 8.45
CA ARG A 297 18.94 11.43 9.87
C ARG A 297 17.85 10.86 10.76
N SER A 298 16.60 11.28 10.58
CA SER A 298 15.46 10.76 11.35
C SER A 298 15.31 9.24 11.19
N ARG A 299 15.50 8.71 9.97
CA ARG A 299 15.50 7.27 9.73
C ARG A 299 16.61 6.54 10.48
N ARG A 300 17.83 7.08 10.50
CA ARG A 300 18.95 6.47 11.27
C ARG A 300 18.69 6.49 12.78
N GLU A 301 18.09 7.56 13.29
CA GLU A 301 17.68 7.65 14.69
C GLU A 301 16.65 6.56 15.03
N ALA A 302 15.59 6.43 14.22
CA ALA A 302 14.60 5.36 14.39
C ALA A 302 15.20 3.95 14.26
N GLU A 303 16.15 3.74 13.35
CA GLU A 303 16.88 2.47 13.22
C GLU A 303 17.74 2.18 14.46
N ASN A 304 18.32 3.20 15.09
CA ASN A 304 19.08 3.02 16.33
C ASN A 304 18.16 2.72 17.51
N ASP A 305 17.03 3.43 17.63
CA ASP A 305 16.03 3.20 18.68
C ASP A 305 15.45 1.78 18.60
N THR A 306 15.18 1.29 17.38
CA THR A 306 14.70 -0.08 17.17
C THR A 306 15.76 -1.13 17.53
N LYS A 307 17.03 -0.89 17.22
CA LYS A 307 18.14 -1.77 17.65
C LYS A 307 18.28 -1.78 19.17
N GLU A 308 18.16 -0.63 19.83
CA GLU A 308 18.19 -0.54 21.29
C GLU A 308 17.01 -1.30 21.92
N ALA A 309 15.79 -1.11 21.39
CA ALA A 309 14.61 -1.84 21.85
C ALA A 309 14.74 -3.36 21.64
N GLN A 310 15.36 -3.80 20.53
CA GLN A 310 15.66 -5.21 20.29
C GLN A 310 16.66 -5.78 21.31
N GLU A 311 17.72 -5.04 21.62
CA GLU A 311 18.71 -5.47 22.61
C GLU A 311 18.11 -5.53 24.03
N GLN A 312 17.29 -4.54 24.40
CA GLN A 312 16.53 -4.57 25.65
C GLN A 312 15.60 -5.78 25.72
N THR A 313 14.91 -6.10 24.63
CA THR A 313 14.04 -7.28 24.54
C THR A 313 14.85 -8.58 24.67
N ARG A 314 16.03 -8.65 24.03
CA ARG A 314 16.94 -9.80 24.13
C ARG A 314 17.44 -9.98 25.56
N HIS A 315 17.81 -8.90 26.24
CA HIS A 315 18.22 -8.92 27.64
C HIS A 315 17.07 -9.37 28.55
N ALA A 316 15.85 -8.87 28.33
CA ALA A 316 14.66 -9.31 29.06
C ALA A 316 14.39 -10.81 28.86
N LEU A 317 14.47 -11.32 27.63
CA LEU A 317 14.32 -12.74 27.32
C LEU A 317 15.38 -13.60 28.03
N SER A 318 16.65 -13.21 27.97
CA SER A 318 17.74 -13.88 28.71
C SER A 318 17.49 -13.91 30.22
N SER A 319 17.02 -12.79 30.78
CA SER A 319 16.64 -12.69 32.19
C SER A 319 15.47 -13.63 32.53
N THR A 320 14.43 -13.69 31.69
CA THR A 320 13.30 -14.61 31.88
C THR A 320 13.71 -16.08 31.77
N GLN A 321 14.58 -16.44 30.83
CA GLN A 321 15.14 -17.80 30.73
C GLN A 321 15.93 -18.17 32.00
N THR A 322 16.74 -17.24 32.50
CA THR A 322 17.46 -17.44 33.76
C THR A 322 16.51 -17.64 34.94
N ALA A 323 15.42 -16.87 35.00
CA ALA A 323 14.39 -17.02 36.02
C ALA A 323 13.68 -18.39 35.91
N LEU A 324 13.32 -18.82 34.70
CA LEU A 324 12.72 -20.14 34.46
C LEU A 324 13.65 -21.28 34.89
N ALA A 325 14.94 -21.21 34.57
CA ALA A 325 15.91 -22.20 35.01
C ALA A 325 16.03 -22.25 36.55
N ARG A 326 15.96 -21.10 37.22
CA ARG A 326 15.91 -21.04 38.70
C ARG A 326 14.62 -21.65 39.25
N PHE A 327 13.48 -21.39 38.62
CA PHE A 327 12.21 -22.02 39.00
C PHE A 327 12.28 -23.54 38.83
N GLU A 328 12.79 -24.04 37.71
CA GLU A 328 12.97 -25.46 37.47
C GLU A 328 13.90 -26.09 38.53
N GLN A 329 15.03 -25.45 38.84
CA GLN A 329 15.91 -25.90 39.91
C GLN A 329 15.21 -25.90 41.28
N ALA A 330 14.41 -24.88 41.58
CA ALA A 330 13.63 -24.82 42.82
C ALA A 330 12.59 -25.94 42.90
N THR A 331 11.89 -26.24 41.79
CA THR A 331 10.94 -27.36 41.73
C THR A 331 11.64 -28.71 41.94
N LYS A 332 12.84 -28.90 41.37
CA LYS A 332 13.63 -30.10 41.62
C LYS A 332 14.02 -30.23 43.09
N ARG A 333 14.49 -29.14 43.72
CA ARG A 333 14.80 -29.13 45.17
C ARG A 333 13.58 -29.43 46.03
N LEU A 334 12.41 -28.93 45.64
CA LEU A 334 11.16 -29.22 46.32
C LEU A 334 10.77 -30.70 46.20
N ALA A 335 10.93 -31.29 45.00
CA ALA A 335 10.70 -32.72 44.79
C ALA A 335 11.66 -33.57 45.64
N GLU A 336 12.95 -33.25 45.65
CA GLU A 336 13.94 -33.93 46.50
C GLU A 336 13.62 -33.78 48.00
N ALA A 337 13.15 -32.60 48.43
CA ALA A 337 12.72 -32.37 49.81
C ALA A 337 11.48 -33.21 50.17
N ASN A 338 10.50 -33.31 49.27
CA ASN A 338 9.34 -34.17 49.45
C ASN A 338 9.71 -35.66 49.51
N GLU A 339 10.64 -36.12 48.68
CA GLU A 339 11.15 -37.50 48.77
C GLU A 339 11.81 -37.77 50.13
N ARG A 340 12.63 -36.83 50.63
CA ARG A 340 13.23 -36.95 51.98
C ARG A 340 12.18 -36.94 53.08
N TYR A 341 11.16 -36.09 52.96
CA TYR A 341 10.05 -36.05 53.89
C TYR A 341 9.30 -37.38 53.92
N ASN A 342 8.91 -37.90 52.76
CA ASN A 342 8.22 -39.19 52.63
C ASN A 342 9.09 -40.35 53.17
N ALA A 343 10.40 -40.33 52.90
CA ALA A 343 11.33 -41.33 53.44
C ALA A 343 11.44 -41.24 54.97
N SER A 344 11.47 -40.02 55.53
CA SER A 344 11.46 -39.80 56.97
C SER A 344 10.14 -40.23 57.60
N GLU A 345 9.01 -39.97 56.95
CA GLU A 345 7.68 -40.42 57.39
C GLU A 345 7.59 -41.95 57.36
N ALA A 346 8.12 -42.60 56.32
CA ALA A 346 8.25 -44.06 56.23
C ALA A 346 9.14 -44.63 57.36
N ASP A 347 10.26 -43.98 57.68
CA ASP A 347 11.12 -44.38 58.79
C ASP A 347 10.43 -44.17 60.15
N HIS A 348 9.72 -43.06 60.35
CA HIS A 348 8.94 -42.83 61.56
C HIS A 348 7.80 -43.84 61.73
N THR A 349 7.08 -44.17 60.65
CA THR A 349 6.02 -45.18 60.68
C THR A 349 6.59 -46.58 60.92
N ALA A 350 7.73 -46.93 60.32
CA ALA A 350 8.43 -48.19 60.61
C ALA A 350 8.90 -48.26 62.07
N LYS A 351 9.49 -47.18 62.60
CA LYS A 351 9.88 -47.08 64.02
C LYS A 351 8.67 -47.17 64.95
N ALA A 352 7.54 -46.55 64.59
CA ALA A 352 6.30 -46.66 65.35
C ALA A 352 5.75 -48.09 65.33
N GLN A 353 5.77 -48.77 64.18
CA GLN A 353 5.39 -50.18 64.09
C GLN A 353 6.30 -51.07 64.95
N ILE A 354 7.62 -50.87 64.91
CA ILE A 354 8.57 -51.60 65.77
C ILE A 354 8.27 -51.33 67.25
N ALA A 355 8.01 -50.08 67.63
CA ALA A 355 7.65 -49.72 69.00
C ALA A 355 6.33 -50.40 69.44
N HIS A 356 5.33 -50.44 68.57
CA HIS A 356 4.08 -51.16 68.82
C HIS A 356 4.30 -52.67 68.99
N THR A 357 5.12 -53.30 68.16
CA THR A 357 5.47 -54.72 68.30
C THR A 357 6.18 -54.99 69.62
N LYS A 358 7.16 -54.15 69.99
CA LYS A 358 7.86 -54.25 71.27
C LYS A 358 6.93 -54.04 72.48
N LEU A 359 6.00 -53.10 72.39
CA LEU A 359 4.97 -52.90 73.42
C LEU A 359 4.08 -54.14 73.55
N SER A 360 3.61 -54.71 72.44
CA SER A 360 2.81 -55.95 72.47
C SER A 360 3.58 -57.13 73.05
N GLU A 361 4.86 -57.27 72.74
CA GLU A 361 5.74 -58.29 73.33
C GLU A 361 5.97 -58.06 74.83
N ALA A 362 6.14 -56.81 75.26
CA ALA A 362 6.24 -56.44 76.66
C ALA A 362 4.95 -56.70 77.42
N GLU A 363 3.79 -56.41 76.83
CA GLU A 363 2.47 -56.73 77.38
C GLU A 363 2.29 -58.25 77.54
N LYS A 364 2.68 -59.05 76.54
CA LYS A 364 2.69 -60.52 76.65
C LYS A 364 3.61 -61.00 77.77
N SER A 365 4.81 -60.43 77.86
CA SER A 365 5.80 -60.78 78.90
C SER A 365 5.33 -60.39 80.31
N LEU A 366 4.66 -59.23 80.43
CA LEU A 366 4.03 -58.79 81.67
C LEU A 366 2.87 -59.72 82.05
N SER A 367 2.02 -60.07 81.10
CA SER A 367 0.93 -61.04 81.31
C SER A 367 1.46 -62.39 81.77
N THR A 368 2.56 -62.90 81.19
CA THR A 368 3.17 -64.15 81.66
C THR A 368 3.74 -64.00 83.08
N SER A 369 4.41 -62.89 83.38
CA SER A 369 4.96 -62.64 84.72
C SER A 369 3.86 -62.49 85.78
N GLU A 370 2.73 -61.84 85.44
CA GLU A 370 1.55 -61.77 86.31
C GLU A 370 0.94 -63.14 86.58
N THR A 371 0.88 -64.02 85.57
CA THR A 371 0.42 -65.40 85.77
C THR A 371 1.35 -66.20 86.66
N GLU A 372 2.66 -66.07 86.50
CA GLU A 372 3.66 -66.69 87.38
C GLU A 372 3.59 -66.15 88.81
N LEU A 373 3.35 -64.85 88.99
CA LEU A 373 3.11 -64.24 90.30
C LEU A 373 1.85 -64.79 90.99
N ARG A 374 0.77 -65.01 90.23
CA ARG A 374 -0.45 -65.66 90.76
C ARG A 374 -0.17 -67.10 91.16
N ILE A 375 0.56 -67.86 90.33
CA ILE A 375 0.94 -69.25 90.62
C ILE A 375 1.80 -69.31 91.88
N THR A 376 2.89 -68.54 91.94
CA THR A 376 3.80 -68.52 93.11
C THR A 376 3.11 -68.02 94.38
N SER A 377 2.16 -67.07 94.28
CA SER A 377 1.34 -66.66 95.42
C SER A 377 0.41 -67.79 95.89
N SER A 378 -0.20 -68.52 94.96
CA SER A 378 -1.05 -69.68 95.27
C SER A 378 -0.25 -70.84 95.89
N GLU A 379 0.96 -71.10 95.39
CA GLU A 379 1.89 -72.10 95.94
C GLU A 379 2.37 -71.70 97.33
N ARG A 380 2.71 -70.42 97.53
CA ARG A 380 3.08 -69.89 98.86
C ARG A 380 1.94 -70.04 99.86
N ASN A 381 0.69 -69.82 99.44
CA ASN A 381 -0.49 -70.01 100.29
C ASN A 381 -0.71 -71.50 100.61
N LEU A 382 -0.54 -72.39 99.63
CA LEU A 382 -0.58 -73.84 99.85
C LEU A 382 0.53 -74.31 100.81
N LEU A 383 1.74 -73.79 100.68
CA LEU A 383 2.85 -74.10 101.59
C LEU A 383 2.59 -73.58 103.01
N ARG A 384 2.02 -72.37 103.17
CA ARG A 384 1.59 -71.87 104.49
C ARG A 384 0.53 -72.76 105.12
N GLN A 385 -0.41 -73.27 104.32
CA GLN A 385 -1.45 -74.17 104.81
C GLN A 385 -0.85 -75.52 105.24
N ARG A 386 -0.02 -76.12 104.39
CA ARG A 386 0.73 -77.35 104.73
C ARG A 386 1.58 -77.19 105.98
N TRP A 387 2.26 -76.04 106.15
CA TRP A 387 3.04 -75.75 107.35
C TRP A 387 2.17 -75.65 108.62
N LYS A 388 0.97 -75.06 108.53
CA LYS A 388 0.02 -75.04 109.65
C LYS A 388 -0.44 -76.45 110.01
N ASP A 389 -0.77 -77.26 109.01
CA ASP A 389 -1.20 -78.65 109.22
C ASP A 389 -0.08 -79.50 109.82
N GLU A 390 1.16 -79.30 109.35
CA GLU A 390 2.34 -80.00 109.85
C GLU A 390 2.71 -79.56 111.28
N LYS A 391 2.52 -78.27 111.61
CA LYS A 391 2.70 -77.77 112.97
C LYS A 391 1.69 -78.38 113.94
N VAL A 392 0.45 -78.59 113.51
CA VAL A 392 -0.58 -79.29 114.30
C VAL A 392 -0.20 -80.76 114.48
N LYS A 393 0.29 -81.44 113.43
CA LYS A 393 0.78 -82.83 113.53
C LYS A 393 1.98 -82.98 114.45
N SER A 394 2.98 -82.10 114.34
CA SER A 394 4.16 -82.10 115.21
C SER A 394 3.81 -81.83 116.68
N SER A 395 2.83 -80.96 116.93
CA SER A 395 2.25 -80.77 118.27
C SER A 395 1.52 -82.01 118.79
N GLY A 396 0.90 -82.81 117.92
CA GLY A 396 0.26 -84.08 118.28
C GLY A 396 1.30 -85.13 118.67
N LEU A 397 2.33 -85.29 117.83
CA LEU A 397 3.43 -86.23 118.09
C LEU A 397 4.23 -85.89 119.35
N ALA A 398 4.38 -84.61 119.69
CA ALA A 398 5.03 -84.21 120.94
C ALA A 398 4.24 -84.66 122.19
N LYS A 399 2.90 -84.62 122.15
CA LYS A 399 2.05 -85.13 123.24
C LYS A 399 2.10 -86.66 123.34
N GLU A 400 2.13 -87.33 122.20
CA GLU A 400 2.22 -88.80 122.11
C GLU A 400 3.56 -89.32 122.68
N ILE A 401 4.66 -88.58 122.47
CA ILE A 401 5.98 -88.89 123.06
C ILE A 401 5.98 -88.71 124.59
N ASP A 402 5.28 -87.71 125.12
CA ASP A 402 5.16 -87.51 126.56
C ASP A 402 4.26 -88.57 127.23
N GLU A 403 3.21 -89.03 126.54
CA GLU A 403 2.38 -90.17 126.98
C GLU A 403 3.13 -91.51 126.91
N LEU A 404 3.95 -91.73 125.88
CA LEU A 404 4.78 -92.94 125.76
C LEU A 404 5.91 -92.99 126.79
N LYS A 405 6.46 -91.85 127.22
CA LYS A 405 7.40 -91.81 128.37
C LYS A 405 6.74 -92.23 129.68
N LEU A 406 5.47 -91.87 129.88
CA LEU A 406 4.71 -92.27 131.06
C LEU A 406 4.43 -93.79 131.09
N VAL A 407 4.23 -94.40 129.92
CA VAL A 407 4.02 -95.85 129.76
C VAL A 407 5.32 -96.64 129.95
N ILE A 408 6.46 -96.13 129.50
CA ILE A 408 7.77 -96.80 129.64
C ILE A 408 8.25 -96.85 131.11
N ASP A 409 7.90 -95.86 131.93
CA ASP A 409 8.22 -95.87 133.37
C ASP A 409 7.31 -96.82 134.17
N LEU A 410 6.13 -97.17 133.64
CA LEU A 410 5.22 -98.20 134.18
C LEU A 410 5.60 -99.63 133.75
N GLU A 411 6.15 -99.82 132.54
CA GLU A 411 6.55 -101.14 132.03
C GLU A 411 7.88 -101.66 132.62
N ARG A 412 8.72 -100.80 133.21
CA ARG A 412 9.94 -101.25 133.92
C ARG A 412 9.67 -101.89 135.29
N SER A 413 8.43 -101.86 135.80
CA SER A 413 8.09 -102.41 137.13
C SER A 413 7.40 -103.78 137.10
N VAL A 414 7.26 -104.43 135.94
CA VAL A 414 6.58 -105.75 135.83
C VAL A 414 7.36 -106.70 134.89
N LYS A 415 8.18 -107.54 135.53
CA LYS A 415 8.13 -109.00 135.43
C LYS A 415 8.40 -109.67 134.06
N ASP A 416 9.56 -110.31 134.02
CA ASP A 416 9.80 -111.71 133.64
C ASP A 416 8.70 -112.51 132.91
N THR A 417 9.18 -113.31 131.94
CA THR A 417 8.70 -114.59 131.37
C THR A 417 8.01 -114.63 129.99
N VAL A 418 8.56 -115.53 129.14
CA VAL A 418 7.95 -116.44 128.14
C VAL A 418 8.32 -116.23 126.65
N PRO A 419 8.55 -117.33 125.88
CA PRO A 419 9.81 -117.52 125.14
C PRO A 419 9.72 -117.93 123.64
N THR A 420 10.89 -118.35 123.18
CA THR A 420 11.57 -118.58 121.89
C THR A 420 10.95 -119.45 120.78
N THR A 421 9.71 -119.92 120.84
CA THR A 421 9.21 -120.89 119.84
C THR A 421 8.65 -120.29 118.54
N VAL A 422 8.46 -118.97 118.47
CA VAL A 422 7.86 -118.31 117.28
C VAL A 422 8.92 -117.79 116.28
N ARG A 423 10.21 -117.83 116.66
CA ARG A 423 11.29 -117.20 115.87
C ARG A 423 11.80 -118.09 114.72
N ASP A 424 11.66 -119.41 114.81
CA ASP A 424 12.25 -120.35 113.84
C ASP A 424 11.28 -120.79 112.73
N GLU A 425 9.99 -120.43 112.81
CA GLU A 425 9.02 -120.66 111.73
C GLU A 425 9.02 -119.53 110.68
N LEU A 426 9.33 -118.29 111.07
CA LEU A 426 9.40 -117.16 110.14
C LEU A 426 10.64 -117.17 109.24
N LYS A 427 11.69 -117.92 109.59
CA LYS A 427 12.93 -117.96 108.80
C LYS A 427 12.84 -118.90 107.58
N ARG A 428 11.99 -119.93 107.62
CA ARG A 428 11.82 -120.88 106.51
C ARG A 428 10.89 -120.40 105.39
N ALA A 429 9.99 -119.45 105.66
CA ALA A 429 9.08 -118.90 104.66
C ALA A 429 9.76 -117.90 103.71
N LEU A 430 10.86 -117.26 104.12
CA LEU A 430 11.52 -116.19 103.37
C LEU A 430 12.49 -116.70 102.28
N GLU A 431 13.03 -117.91 102.45
CA GLU A 431 14.00 -118.50 101.51
C GLU A 431 13.33 -119.15 100.28
N ALA A 432 12.04 -119.48 100.35
CA ALA A 432 11.27 -120.05 99.24
C ALA A 432 10.85 -118.99 98.18
N GLU A 433 10.60 -117.75 98.59
CA GLU A 433 10.18 -116.65 97.71
C GLU A 433 11.33 -116.07 96.86
N GLN A 434 12.59 -116.24 97.29
CA GLN A 434 13.75 -115.69 96.58
C GLN A 434 14.22 -116.54 95.38
N ALA A 435 13.64 -117.72 95.17
CA ALA A 435 13.95 -118.58 94.02
C ALA A 435 13.10 -118.27 92.77
N GLU A 436 11.86 -117.79 92.93
CA GLU A 436 10.91 -117.58 91.82
C GLU A 436 11.22 -116.31 91.00
N VAL A 437 11.81 -115.29 91.63
CA VAL A 437 12.21 -114.02 90.97
C VAL A 437 13.37 -114.20 89.98
N LYS A 438 14.20 -115.24 90.11
CA LYS A 438 15.27 -115.54 89.15
C LYS A 438 14.77 -116.17 87.84
N ARG A 439 13.59 -116.81 87.84
CA ARG A 439 13.04 -117.50 86.66
C ARG A 439 12.46 -116.51 85.64
N LEU A 440 11.73 -115.50 86.12
CA LEU A 440 11.02 -114.53 85.28
C LEU A 440 11.95 -113.53 84.56
N ASN A 441 13.17 -113.30 85.06
CA ASN A 441 14.16 -112.44 84.39
C ASN A 441 14.82 -113.10 83.15
N THR A 442 14.74 -114.42 82.98
CA THR A 442 15.29 -115.13 81.81
C THR A 442 14.32 -115.26 80.64
N GLU A 443 13.05 -114.92 80.85
CA GLU A 443 11.97 -115.04 79.86
C GLU A 443 11.75 -113.74 79.06
N LEU A 444 12.23 -112.60 79.60
CA LEU A 444 12.17 -111.29 78.96
C LEU A 444 13.24 -111.09 77.86
N GLU A 445 14.42 -111.71 77.99
CA GLU A 445 15.50 -111.65 76.97
C GLU A 445 15.24 -112.50 75.71
N LYS A 446 14.29 -113.45 75.77
CA LYS A 446 13.92 -114.29 74.61
C LYS A 446 13.01 -113.61 73.60
N SER A 447 12.30 -112.54 73.98
CA SER A 447 11.30 -111.88 73.12
C SER A 447 11.87 -110.70 72.31
N GLN A 448 13.12 -110.29 72.55
CA GLN A 448 13.76 -109.15 71.86
C GLN A 448 14.52 -109.52 70.57
N LYS A 449 14.53 -110.81 70.17
CA LYS A 449 15.37 -111.34 69.06
C LYS A 449 14.59 -111.79 67.81
N SER A 450 13.30 -111.45 67.70
CA SER A 450 12.40 -111.91 66.63
C SER A 450 11.85 -110.78 65.72
N ILE A 451 12.48 -109.59 65.71
CA ILE A 451 12.05 -108.42 64.91
C ILE A 451 13.08 -108.00 63.84
N ASN A 452 14.07 -108.84 63.55
CA ASN A 452 14.96 -108.66 62.40
C ASN A 452 14.93 -109.95 61.57
N ASP A 453 14.02 -110.00 60.58
CA ASP A 453 14.31 -110.38 59.18
C ASP A 453 13.04 -110.88 58.45
N MET A 454 12.42 -109.99 57.68
CA MET A 454 11.68 -110.38 56.45
C MET A 454 11.70 -109.25 55.40
N SER A 455 12.84 -109.15 54.73
CA SER A 455 13.02 -109.03 53.27
C SER A 455 12.12 -108.10 52.43
N THR A 456 12.74 -107.03 51.94
CA THR A 456 12.92 -106.58 50.52
C THR A 456 11.79 -106.66 49.47
N PHE A 457 11.67 -105.55 48.71
CA PHE A 457 11.43 -105.41 47.24
C PHE A 457 10.12 -104.71 46.79
N TYR A 458 10.17 -103.39 46.51
CA TYR A 458 9.82 -102.71 45.24
C TYR A 458 9.75 -101.17 45.41
N ALA A 459 10.31 -100.46 44.43
CA ALA A 459 10.30 -99.01 44.31
C ALA A 459 8.95 -98.48 43.80
N THR A 460 8.43 -97.41 44.41
CA THR A 460 7.85 -96.22 43.73
C THR A 460 7.42 -95.19 44.76
N THR A 461 8.02 -94.01 44.69
CA THR A 461 7.82 -92.89 45.60
C THR A 461 6.51 -92.17 45.24
N THR A 462 5.45 -92.45 45.99
CA THR A 462 4.20 -91.67 45.94
C THR A 462 4.25 -90.54 46.97
N MET A 463 4.19 -89.31 46.46
CA MET A 463 3.98 -88.08 47.25
C MET A 463 2.64 -88.17 48.03
N PRO A 464 2.61 -87.84 49.33
CA PRO A 464 1.39 -87.86 50.16
C PRO A 464 0.25 -87.02 49.57
N GLN A 465 -0.99 -87.50 49.67
CA GLN A 465 -2.21 -86.84 49.18
C GLN A 465 -2.36 -85.39 49.71
N ALA A 466 -1.93 -85.14 50.95
CA ALA A 466 -1.96 -83.81 51.56
C ALA A 466 -1.06 -82.78 50.85
N GLU A 467 0.10 -83.21 50.32
CA GLU A 467 0.98 -82.34 49.54
C GLU A 467 0.43 -82.09 48.14
N ARG A 468 -0.24 -83.07 47.53
CA ARG A 468 -0.96 -82.89 46.25
C ARG A 468 -2.14 -81.93 46.36
N ASP A 469 -2.91 -82.01 47.45
CA ASP A 469 -4.05 -81.11 47.70
C ASP A 469 -3.58 -79.69 48.05
N SER A 470 -2.46 -79.56 48.78
CA SER A 470 -1.81 -78.27 49.05
C SER A 470 -1.29 -77.60 47.77
N LEU A 471 -0.64 -78.37 46.88
CA LEU A 471 -0.21 -77.90 45.56
C LEU A 471 -1.39 -77.52 44.67
N HIS A 472 -2.49 -78.29 44.67
CA HIS A 472 -3.71 -77.93 43.93
C HIS A 472 -4.34 -76.65 44.45
N LYS A 473 -4.33 -76.43 45.77
CA LYS A 473 -4.85 -75.21 46.41
C LYS A 473 -3.99 -73.99 46.06
N SER A 474 -2.66 -74.13 46.09
CA SER A 474 -1.71 -73.09 45.65
C SER A 474 -1.81 -72.81 44.14
N LEU A 475 -1.94 -73.84 43.30
CA LEU A 475 -2.10 -73.68 41.86
C LEU A 475 -3.43 -73.00 41.51
N LYS A 476 -4.52 -73.31 42.24
CA LYS A 476 -5.82 -72.64 42.08
C LYS A 476 -5.77 -71.18 42.54
N ALA A 477 -5.05 -70.89 43.62
CA ALA A 477 -4.81 -69.51 44.07
C ALA A 477 -4.00 -68.71 43.04
N GLU A 478 -2.95 -69.32 42.48
CA GLU A 478 -2.09 -68.65 41.50
C GLU A 478 -2.80 -68.50 40.14
N LYS A 479 -3.63 -69.46 39.74
CA LYS A 479 -4.52 -69.33 38.56
C LYS A 479 -5.50 -68.16 38.74
N ASN A 480 -6.11 -68.00 39.92
CA ASN A 480 -7.00 -66.87 40.21
C ASN A 480 -6.23 -65.53 40.17
N LYS A 481 -4.97 -65.52 40.63
CA LYS A 481 -4.10 -64.34 40.56
C LYS A 481 -3.78 -63.95 39.12
N VAL A 482 -3.47 -64.91 38.27
CA VAL A 482 -3.24 -64.68 36.82
C VAL A 482 -4.49 -64.19 36.10
N VAL A 483 -5.68 -64.70 36.47
CA VAL A 483 -6.95 -64.21 35.92
C VAL A 483 -7.22 -62.77 36.35
N ASN A 484 -6.98 -62.42 37.61
CA ASN A 484 -7.11 -61.04 38.09
C ASN A 484 -6.13 -60.09 37.40
N LEU A 485 -4.86 -60.49 37.25
CA LEU A 485 -3.85 -59.71 36.53
C LEU A 485 -4.20 -59.54 35.05
N SER A 486 -4.80 -60.55 34.41
CA SER A 486 -5.27 -60.42 33.01
C SER A 486 -6.42 -59.42 32.91
N ARG A 487 -7.36 -59.43 33.86
CA ARG A 487 -8.45 -58.46 33.94
C ARG A 487 -7.94 -57.04 34.16
N GLU A 488 -6.98 -56.86 35.05
CA GLU A 488 -6.33 -55.56 35.31
C GLU A 488 -5.57 -55.05 34.08
N ARG A 489 -4.86 -55.92 33.36
CA ARG A 489 -4.21 -55.56 32.09
C ARG A 489 -5.22 -55.11 31.05
N ASP A 490 -6.33 -55.83 30.91
CA ASP A 490 -7.35 -55.51 29.91
C ASP A 490 -8.09 -54.20 30.28
N GLN A 491 -8.31 -53.95 31.58
CA GLN A 491 -8.82 -52.68 32.10
C GLN A 491 -7.85 -51.52 31.82
N ALA A 492 -6.56 -51.68 32.10
CA ALA A 492 -5.54 -50.66 31.83
C ALA A 492 -5.40 -50.37 30.33
N LYS A 493 -5.58 -51.39 29.47
CA LYS A 493 -5.59 -51.23 28.02
C LYS A 493 -6.81 -50.41 27.57
N ALA A 494 -8.00 -50.71 28.11
CA ALA A 494 -9.22 -49.94 27.81
C ALA A 494 -9.09 -48.47 28.27
N GLU A 495 -8.55 -48.22 29.46
CA GLU A 495 -8.31 -46.86 29.98
C GLU A 495 -7.32 -46.08 29.13
N ARG A 496 -6.23 -46.72 28.67
CA ARG A 496 -5.27 -46.10 27.76
C ARG A 496 -5.91 -45.77 26.40
N ASP A 497 -6.69 -46.68 25.85
CA ASP A 497 -7.34 -46.48 24.56
C ASP A 497 -8.41 -45.36 24.65
N GLN A 498 -9.12 -45.26 25.79
CA GLN A 498 -10.01 -44.12 26.09
C GLN A 498 -9.23 -42.80 26.20
N ALA A 499 -8.12 -42.77 26.95
CA ALA A 499 -7.28 -41.57 27.09
C ALA A 499 -6.67 -41.12 25.75
N LEU A 500 -6.33 -42.06 24.86
CA LEU A 500 -5.89 -41.76 23.50
C LEU A 500 -7.01 -41.16 22.64
N SER A 501 -8.24 -41.67 22.78
CA SER A 501 -9.43 -41.11 22.11
C SER A 501 -9.72 -39.68 22.59
N ASP A 502 -9.72 -39.46 23.90
CA ASP A 502 -9.95 -38.14 24.50
C ASP A 502 -8.85 -37.14 24.10
N LYS A 503 -7.59 -37.59 24.07
CA LYS A 503 -6.46 -36.78 23.57
C LYS A 503 -6.63 -36.44 22.09
N HIS A 504 -7.10 -37.37 21.27
CA HIS A 504 -7.34 -37.10 19.85
C HIS A 504 -8.48 -36.10 19.65
N ALA A 505 -9.56 -36.21 20.43
CA ALA A 505 -10.66 -35.24 20.41
C ALA A 505 -10.20 -33.84 20.82
N ALA A 506 -9.39 -33.72 21.88
CA ALA A 506 -8.81 -32.44 22.31
C ALA A 506 -7.87 -31.83 21.25
N VAL A 507 -7.04 -32.65 20.58
CA VAL A 507 -6.18 -32.19 19.48
C VAL A 507 -7.00 -31.69 18.29
N MET A 508 -8.08 -32.39 17.93
CA MET A 508 -8.98 -31.95 16.86
C MET A 508 -9.70 -30.64 17.21
N GLN A 509 -10.10 -30.46 18.47
CA GLN A 509 -10.68 -29.20 18.93
C GLN A 509 -9.66 -28.04 18.85
N GLN A 510 -8.43 -28.23 19.34
CA GLN A 510 -7.37 -27.22 19.24
C GLN A 510 -7.01 -26.89 17.79
N HIS A 511 -7.00 -27.90 16.91
CA HIS A 511 -6.77 -27.69 15.48
C HIS A 511 -7.88 -26.83 14.85
N ASN A 512 -9.15 -27.10 15.18
CA ASN A 512 -10.27 -26.30 14.69
C ASN A 512 -10.19 -24.85 15.18
N GLU A 513 -9.91 -24.64 16.48
CA GLU A 513 -9.72 -23.31 17.06
C GLU A 513 -8.54 -22.57 16.40
N ALA A 514 -7.42 -23.26 16.15
CA ALA A 514 -6.28 -22.68 15.44
C ALA A 514 -6.63 -22.31 14.00
N GLN A 515 -7.42 -23.13 13.31
CA GLN A 515 -7.86 -22.85 11.94
C GLN A 515 -8.83 -21.66 11.89
N GLU A 516 -9.73 -21.50 12.86
CA GLU A 516 -10.58 -20.32 12.97
C GLU A 516 -9.78 -19.04 13.24
N ARG A 517 -8.79 -19.10 14.14
CA ARG A 517 -7.87 -17.98 14.39
C ARG A 517 -7.09 -17.61 13.13
N LEU A 518 -6.61 -18.59 12.36
CA LEU A 518 -5.90 -18.33 11.11
C LEU A 518 -6.82 -17.65 10.07
N ARG A 519 -8.07 -18.08 9.96
CA ARG A 519 -9.08 -17.43 9.11
C ARG A 519 -9.34 -15.99 9.54
N ALA A 520 -9.50 -15.73 10.84
CA ALA A 520 -9.70 -14.39 11.37
C ALA A 520 -8.48 -13.48 11.10
N THR A 521 -7.26 -13.98 11.30
CA THR A 521 -6.03 -13.23 10.98
C THR A 521 -5.94 -12.90 9.50
N GLY A 522 -6.26 -13.85 8.60
CA GLY A 522 -6.29 -13.59 7.16
C GLY A 522 -7.31 -12.51 6.78
N LYS A 523 -8.50 -12.53 7.39
CA LYS A 523 -9.50 -11.47 7.22
C LYS A 523 -9.00 -10.10 7.66
N ILE A 524 -8.32 -10.02 8.82
CA ILE A 524 -7.74 -8.77 9.34
C ILE A 524 -6.62 -8.26 8.42
N GLN A 525 -5.74 -9.14 7.94
CA GLN A 525 -4.67 -8.77 7.01
C GLN A 525 -5.24 -8.18 5.71
N GLY A 526 -6.30 -8.77 5.15
CA GLY A 526 -6.98 -8.20 3.98
C GLY A 526 -7.59 -6.82 4.23
N LEU A 527 -8.11 -6.58 5.44
CA LEU A 527 -8.60 -5.26 5.84
C LEU A 527 -7.46 -4.24 5.97
N VAL A 528 -6.34 -4.63 6.57
CA VAL A 528 -5.14 -3.78 6.69
C VAL A 528 -4.60 -3.44 5.30
N GLY A 529 -4.50 -4.42 4.39
CA GLY A 529 -4.09 -4.20 3.01
C GLY A 529 -5.01 -3.23 2.27
N CYS A 530 -6.33 -3.40 2.41
CA CYS A 530 -7.31 -2.47 1.84
C CYS A 530 -7.13 -1.02 2.33
N LEU A 531 -6.82 -0.83 3.62
CA LEU A 531 -6.57 0.50 4.22
C LEU A 531 -5.21 1.08 3.82
N GLN A 532 -4.21 0.24 3.52
CA GLN A 532 -2.91 0.69 3.01
C GLN A 532 -2.99 1.13 1.54
N GLU A 533 -3.72 0.39 0.70
CA GLU A 533 -3.89 0.69 -0.72
C GLU A 533 -4.79 1.90 -0.98
N ASN A 534 -5.74 2.17 -0.08
CA ASN A 534 -6.70 3.26 -0.22
C ASN A 534 -6.58 4.19 0.98
N GLN A 535 -6.05 5.40 0.76
CA GLN A 535 -6.08 6.46 1.80
C GLN A 535 -7.45 7.15 1.88
N ASN A 536 -8.20 7.15 0.79
CA ASN A 536 -9.51 7.80 0.67
C ASN A 536 -10.54 6.88 0.00
N CYS A 537 -11.82 7.13 0.26
CA CYS A 537 -12.90 6.43 -0.42
C CYS A 537 -12.87 6.69 -1.93
N ARG A 538 -12.78 5.62 -2.75
CA ARG A 538 -12.83 5.70 -4.23
C ARG A 538 -14.04 6.43 -4.81
N ARG A 539 -15.15 6.56 -4.07
CA ARG A 539 -16.38 7.19 -4.56
C ARG A 539 -16.50 8.68 -4.18
N CYS A 540 -16.16 9.07 -2.96
CA CYS A 540 -16.35 10.45 -2.48
C CYS A 540 -15.06 11.16 -2.07
N SER A 541 -13.91 10.49 -2.23
CA SER A 541 -12.55 11.00 -1.94
C SER A 541 -12.33 11.51 -0.51
N TRP A 542 -13.26 11.24 0.41
CA TRP A 542 -13.09 11.51 1.83
C TRP A 542 -12.28 10.41 2.50
N GLY A 543 -11.55 10.78 3.55
CA GLY A 543 -10.87 9.82 4.43
C GLY A 543 -11.85 8.78 4.97
N PHE A 544 -11.35 7.58 5.23
CA PHE A 544 -12.16 6.51 5.79
C PHE A 544 -12.58 6.84 7.22
N GLY A 545 -13.81 7.35 7.41
CA GLY A 545 -14.52 7.15 8.67
C GLY A 545 -14.85 5.66 8.77
N ILE A 546 -14.31 4.97 9.77
CA ILE A 546 -14.12 3.52 9.72
C ILE A 546 -15.37 2.80 10.22
N TRP A 547 -16.02 2.03 9.34
CA TRP A 547 -17.01 1.03 9.72
C TRP A 547 -16.64 -0.31 9.07
N VAL A 548 -16.48 -1.36 9.87
CA VAL A 548 -16.08 -2.69 9.40
C VAL A 548 -17.28 -3.62 9.37
N GLU A 549 -17.51 -4.29 8.25
CA GLU A 549 -18.58 -5.28 8.05
C GLU A 549 -17.95 -6.64 7.71
N ASP A 550 -18.36 -7.72 8.38
CA ASP A 550 -17.99 -9.09 8.00
C ASP A 550 -19.06 -9.65 7.05
N ASP A 551 -18.67 -9.97 5.80
CA ASP A 551 -19.57 -10.58 4.82
C ASP A 551 -19.60 -12.12 4.89
N GLY A 552 -18.91 -12.69 5.88
CA GLY A 552 -18.71 -14.12 6.08
C GLY A 552 -17.43 -14.63 5.42
N ARG A 553 -17.08 -14.16 4.22
CA ARG A 553 -15.86 -14.54 3.49
C ARG A 553 -14.69 -13.60 3.79
N LYS A 554 -14.94 -12.29 3.93
CA LYS A 554 -13.93 -11.25 4.14
C LYS A 554 -14.46 -10.09 4.98
N LEU A 555 -13.54 -9.29 5.51
CA LEU A 555 -13.88 -8.02 6.16
C LEU A 555 -13.88 -6.91 5.11
N LEU A 556 -14.94 -6.11 5.12
CA LEU A 556 -15.16 -4.98 4.24
C LEU A 556 -15.04 -3.68 5.03
N VAL A 557 -14.40 -2.68 4.44
CA VAL A 557 -14.37 -1.32 4.99
C VAL A 557 -15.47 -0.51 4.30
N ARG A 558 -16.34 0.14 5.08
CA ARG A 558 -17.31 1.09 4.55
C ARG A 558 -16.85 2.52 4.74
N CYS A 559 -17.06 3.34 3.71
CA CYS A 559 -16.94 4.78 3.83
C CYS A 559 -18.09 5.33 4.70
N ASP A 560 -17.77 6.05 5.77
CA ASP A 560 -18.78 6.68 6.64
C ASP A 560 -19.73 7.63 5.89
N ARG A 561 -19.20 8.37 4.90
CA ARG A 561 -19.97 9.40 4.18
C ARG A 561 -20.89 8.84 3.09
N CYS A 562 -20.42 7.89 2.28
CA CYS A 562 -21.19 7.38 1.12
C CYS A 562 -21.54 5.89 1.20
N ARG A 563 -21.16 5.21 2.29
CA ARG A 563 -21.42 3.78 2.57
C ARG A 563 -20.88 2.79 1.52
N THR A 564 -20.05 3.26 0.60
CA THR A 564 -19.36 2.42 -0.40
C THR A 564 -18.50 1.38 0.31
N ARG A 565 -18.51 0.15 -0.22
CA ARG A 565 -17.73 -0.99 0.28
C ARG A 565 -16.36 -1.00 -0.38
N HIS A 566 -15.33 -1.24 0.42
CA HIS A 566 -13.95 -1.34 0.00
C HIS A 566 -13.37 -2.66 0.52
N TRP A 567 -12.62 -3.34 -0.34
CA TRP A 567 -11.91 -4.56 -0.01
C TRP A 567 -10.64 -4.62 -0.87
N GLN A 568 -9.71 -5.47 -0.44
CA GLN A 568 -8.55 -5.86 -1.24
C GLN A 568 -8.99 -6.95 -2.22
N ASP A 569 -8.79 -6.72 -3.52
CA ASP A 569 -9.21 -7.64 -4.59
C ASP A 569 -8.45 -8.96 -4.57
#